data_AF-A0A554JTY7-F1
#
_entry.id   AF-A0A554JTY7-F1
#
_cell.length_a   1.000
_cell.length_b   1.000
_cell.length_c   1.000
_cell.angle_alpha   90.00
_cell.angle_beta   90.00
_cell.angle_gamma   90.00
#
_symmetry.space_group_name_H-M   'P 1'
#
loop_
_entity.id
_entity.type
_entity.pdbx_description
1 polymer ?
#
loop_
_entity_poly.entity_id
_entity_poly.type
_entity_poly.pdbx_seq_one_letter_code
_entity_poly.pdbx_strand_id
1 'polypeptide(L)'
;MSLLKVIKDHVVKRFSGRGYEPQELADLHEYFRIHGPITFHYQKKEGSIVAVSQNFQFGSIVTSGKDERELDKNIKDAILTSFDVPSAYAREAKIRKQAKETEGVYALA
;
A
#
# COMPACT_ATOMS: atom_id res chain seq x y z
N MET A 1 -1.32 -25.16 -6.66
CA MET A 1 -2.19 -24.16 -7.33
C MET A 1 -3.62 -24.66 -7.26
N SER A 2 -4.50 -23.97 -6.54
CA SER A 2 -5.86 -24.42 -6.24
C SER A 2 -6.87 -23.77 -7.19
N LEU A 3 -7.82 -24.57 -7.70
CA LEU A 3 -8.91 -24.20 -8.62
C LEU A 3 -9.72 -22.96 -8.19
N LEU A 4 -9.69 -22.60 -6.91
CA LEU A 4 -10.36 -21.41 -6.38
C LEU A 4 -9.79 -20.09 -6.94
N LYS A 5 -8.49 -20.00 -7.25
CA LYS A 5 -7.90 -18.77 -7.82
C LYS A 5 -8.39 -18.48 -9.23
N VAL A 6 -8.59 -19.51 -10.05
CA VAL A 6 -8.94 -19.35 -11.47
C VAL A 6 -10.40 -18.94 -11.66
N ILE A 7 -11.28 -19.31 -10.72
CA ILE A 7 -12.70 -18.95 -10.80
C ILE A 7 -12.92 -17.47 -10.44
N LYS A 8 -12.19 -16.91 -9.45
CA LYS A 8 -12.27 -15.47 -9.12
C LYS A 8 -11.85 -14.61 -10.31
N ASP A 9 -10.77 -14.98 -11.00
CA ASP A 9 -10.26 -14.24 -12.16
C ASP A 9 -11.23 -14.21 -13.35
N HIS A 10 -12.04 -15.25 -13.55
CA HIS A 10 -13.00 -15.28 -14.66
C HIS A 10 -14.35 -14.60 -14.37
N VAL A 11 -14.75 -14.49 -13.10
CA VAL A 11 -16.00 -13.78 -12.73
C VAL A 11 -15.78 -12.25 -12.75
N VAL A 12 -14.59 -11.78 -12.31
CA VAL A 12 -14.24 -10.35 -12.30
C VAL A 12 -14.14 -9.77 -13.72
N LYS A 13 -13.71 -10.55 -14.70
CA LYS A 13 -13.52 -10.08 -16.08
C LYS A 13 -14.83 -9.82 -16.85
N ARG A 14 -15.99 -10.26 -16.37
CA ARG A 14 -17.24 -10.23 -17.15
C ARG A 14 -18.30 -9.23 -16.67
N PHE A 15 -18.12 -8.55 -15.52
CA PHE A 15 -19.22 -7.84 -14.87
C PHE A 15 -19.13 -6.32 -14.68
N SER A 16 -18.08 -5.61 -15.09
CA SER A 16 -18.01 -4.18 -14.74
C SER A 16 -17.34 -3.30 -15.79
N GLY A 17 -18.04 -3.09 -16.90
CA GLY A 17 -17.89 -1.90 -17.75
C GLY A 17 -18.42 -0.59 -17.12
N ARG A 18 -18.60 -0.56 -15.79
CA ARG A 18 -18.92 0.62 -14.97
C ARG A 18 -18.08 0.54 -13.70
N GLY A 19 -17.47 1.65 -13.32
CA GLY A 19 -16.49 1.76 -12.23
C GLY A 19 -16.92 1.06 -10.94
N TYR A 20 -16.47 -0.19 -10.80
CA TYR A 20 -16.45 -0.88 -9.52
C TYR A 20 -15.13 -0.49 -8.87
N GLU A 21 -15.20 0.48 -7.96
CA GLU A 21 -14.13 0.70 -7.01
C GLU A 21 -14.21 -0.42 -5.95
N PRO A 22 -13.11 -1.14 -5.71
CA PRO A 22 -13.09 -2.17 -4.68
C PRO A 22 -13.39 -1.53 -3.33
N GLN A 23 -14.19 -2.21 -2.49
CA GLN A 23 -14.55 -1.74 -1.15
C GLN A 23 -13.27 -1.46 -0.33
N GLU A 24 -12.25 -2.27 -0.56
CA GLU A 24 -10.91 -2.18 -0.02
C GLU A 24 -10.26 -0.80 -0.25
N LEU A 25 -10.54 -0.16 -1.39
CA LEU A 25 -10.03 1.19 -1.69
C LEU A 25 -10.74 2.26 -0.84
N ALA A 26 -12.04 2.09 -0.60
CA ALA A 26 -12.79 2.96 0.29
C ALA A 26 -12.32 2.81 1.74
N ASP A 27 -12.06 1.58 2.19
CA ASP A 27 -11.51 1.27 3.51
C ASP A 27 -10.13 1.91 3.71
N LEU A 28 -9.27 1.85 2.68
CA LEU A 28 -7.98 2.52 2.67
C LEU A 28 -8.15 4.05 2.82
N HIS A 29 -9.03 4.66 2.05
CA HIS A 29 -9.29 6.10 2.14
C HIS A 29 -9.86 6.51 3.49
N GLU A 30 -10.80 5.73 4.02
CA GLU A 30 -11.38 5.95 5.34
C GLU A 30 -10.34 5.81 6.45
N TYR A 31 -9.46 4.83 6.36
CA TYR A 31 -8.35 4.68 7.30
C TYR A 31 -7.48 5.94 7.36
N PHE A 32 -7.02 6.44 6.21
CA PHE A 32 -6.20 7.65 6.16
C PHE A 32 -6.97 8.91 6.62
N ARG A 33 -8.30 8.93 6.47
CA ARG A 33 -9.16 10.01 6.96
C ARG A 33 -9.28 9.99 8.50
N ILE A 34 -9.40 8.82 9.11
CA ILE A 34 -9.58 8.67 10.56
C ILE A 34 -8.25 8.74 11.31
N HIS A 35 -7.23 8.03 10.81
CA HIS A 35 -5.94 7.85 11.50
C HIS A 35 -4.84 8.76 10.98
N GLY A 36 -5.04 9.40 9.83
CA GLY A 36 -4.06 10.28 9.22
C GLY A 36 -2.92 9.53 8.52
N PRO A 37 -1.80 10.23 8.25
CA PRO A 37 -0.65 9.67 7.56
C PRO A 37 0.01 8.51 8.31
N ILE A 38 0.62 7.58 7.57
CA ILE A 38 1.45 6.52 8.13
C ILE A 38 2.92 6.97 8.09
N THR A 39 3.57 6.99 9.25
CA THR A 39 5.00 7.32 9.39
C THR A 39 5.82 6.04 9.43
N PHE A 40 6.91 6.03 8.66
CA PHE A 40 7.89 4.97 8.60
C PHE A 40 9.25 5.46 9.07
N HIS A 41 9.87 4.68 9.95
CA HIS A 41 11.25 4.86 10.36
C HIS A 41 12.17 4.07 9.44
N TYR A 42 13.21 4.73 8.90
CA TYR A 42 14.15 4.13 7.96
C TYR A 42 15.45 3.74 8.65
N GLN A 43 15.87 2.49 8.45
CA GLN A 43 17.14 1.96 8.95
C GLN A 43 17.96 1.40 7.80
N LYS A 44 19.19 1.90 7.63
CA LYS A 44 20.13 1.32 6.68
C LYS A 44 20.77 0.07 7.31
N LYS A 45 20.65 -1.07 6.64
CA LYS A 45 21.29 -2.34 7.02
C LYS A 45 21.91 -3.02 5.80
N GLU A 46 23.19 -3.33 5.87
CA GLU A 46 23.88 -4.24 4.93
C GLU A 46 23.65 -3.91 3.43
N GLY A 47 23.63 -2.62 3.07
CA GLY A 47 23.41 -2.19 1.68
C GLY A 47 21.94 -2.13 1.24
N SER A 48 21.00 -2.27 2.16
CA SER A 48 19.56 -2.06 1.96
C SER A 48 19.00 -1.05 2.97
N ILE A 49 17.85 -0.47 2.64
CA ILE A 49 17.09 0.43 3.50
C ILE A 49 15.84 -0.33 3.94
N VAL A 50 15.67 -0.48 5.25
CA VAL A 50 14.50 -1.11 5.88
C VAL A 50 13.58 0.00 6.39
N ALA A 51 12.28 -0.08 6.09
CA ALA A 51 11.25 0.81 6.61
C ALA A 51 10.32 0.05 7.55
N VAL A 52 10.04 0.64 8.71
CA VAL A 52 9.12 0.09 9.72
C VAL A 52 8.08 1.15 10.06
N SER A 53 6.79 0.81 9.93
CA SER A 53 5.69 1.72 10.29
C SER A 53 5.63 1.94 11.81
N GLN A 54 5.38 3.18 12.24
CA GLN A 54 5.31 3.53 13.66
C GLN A 54 3.90 3.71 14.21
N ASN A 55 2.93 4.07 13.36
CA ASN A 55 1.58 4.46 13.77
C ASN A 55 0.48 3.75 12.95
N PHE A 56 0.81 2.62 12.34
CA PHE A 56 -0.15 1.79 11.62
C PHE A 56 -1.02 0.99 12.60
N GLN A 57 -2.35 1.08 12.50
CA GLN A 57 -3.24 0.50 13.52
C GLN A 57 -3.47 -1.01 13.37
N PHE A 58 -3.29 -1.57 12.17
CA PHE A 58 -3.50 -3.00 11.93
C PHE A 58 -2.24 -3.85 12.16
N GLY A 59 -1.25 -3.32 12.89
CA GLY A 59 -0.02 -4.02 13.24
C GLY A 59 1.23 -3.23 12.83
N SER A 60 2.11 -3.85 12.05
CA SER A 60 3.33 -3.19 11.59
C SER A 60 3.66 -3.59 10.16
N ILE A 61 3.82 -2.60 9.30
CA ILE A 61 4.32 -2.75 7.94
C ILE A 61 5.84 -2.67 8.00
N VAL A 62 6.50 -3.75 7.59
CA VAL A 62 7.96 -3.84 7.48
C VAL A 62 8.32 -4.13 6.03
N THR A 63 9.09 -3.24 5.41
CA THR A 63 9.55 -3.40 4.03
C THR A 63 11.03 -3.07 3.91
N SER A 64 11.65 -3.47 2.80
CA SER A 64 13.04 -3.12 2.49
C SER A 64 13.21 -2.83 1.01
N GLY A 65 14.20 -2.02 0.66
CA GLY A 65 14.61 -1.75 -0.73
C GLY A 65 16.12 -1.49 -0.81
N LYS A 66 16.72 -1.71 -1.98
CA LYS A 66 18.15 -1.45 -2.22
C LYS A 66 18.44 0.04 -2.36
N ASP A 67 17.45 0.80 -2.82
CA ASP A 67 17.50 2.25 -2.97
C ASP A 67 16.17 2.88 -2.53
N GLU A 68 16.13 4.21 -2.48
CA GLU A 68 14.94 4.96 -2.05
C GLU A 68 13.74 4.78 -3.00
N ARG A 69 13.96 4.53 -4.29
CA ARG A 69 12.88 4.34 -5.27
C ARG A 69 12.24 2.97 -5.10
N GLU A 70 13.05 1.94 -4.93
CA GLU A 70 12.58 0.58 -4.63
C GLU A 70 11.87 0.56 -3.28
N LEU A 71 12.42 1.23 -2.26
CA LEU A 71 11.78 1.34 -0.96
C LEU A 71 10.41 2.03 -1.05
N ASP A 72 10.32 3.16 -1.74
CA ASP A 72 9.06 3.89 -1.91
C ASP A 72 7.99 3.03 -2.60
N LYS A 73 8.38 2.30 -3.65
CA LYS A 73 7.50 1.36 -4.33
C LYS A 73 7.03 0.25 -3.37
N ASN A 74 7.95 -0.34 -2.62
CA ASN A 74 7.64 -1.44 -1.70
C ASN A 74 6.77 -0.99 -0.53
N ILE A 75 6.97 0.23 -0.01
CA ILE A 75 6.08 0.80 1.01
C ILE A 75 4.66 0.96 0.46
N LYS A 76 4.49 1.57 -0.71
CA LYS A 76 3.17 1.75 -1.33
C LYS A 76 2.49 0.40 -1.57
N ASP A 77 3.21 -0.58 -2.11
CA ASP A 77 2.69 -1.91 -2.38
C ASP A 77 2.30 -2.64 -1.09
N ALA A 78 3.09 -2.52 -0.02
CA ALA A 78 2.77 -3.10 1.27
C ALA A 78 1.57 -2.42 1.94
N ILE A 79 1.41 -1.10 1.79
CA ILE A 79 0.20 -0.41 2.24
C ILE A 79 -1.00 -0.98 1.47
N LEU A 80 -0.98 -1.01 0.13
CA LEU A 80 -2.08 -1.55 -0.67
C LEU A 80 -2.42 -3.00 -0.29
N THR A 81 -1.39 -3.83 -0.11
CA THR A 81 -1.54 -5.24 0.31
C THR A 81 -2.17 -5.35 1.68
N SER A 82 -1.85 -4.45 2.61
CA SER A 82 -2.44 -4.46 3.97
C SER A 82 -3.95 -4.17 3.98
N PHE A 83 -4.46 -3.57 2.90
CA PHE A 83 -5.88 -3.32 2.69
C PHE A 83 -6.49 -4.24 1.63
N ASP A 84 -5.77 -5.27 1.16
CA ASP A 84 -6.19 -6.15 0.05
C ASP A 84 -6.56 -5.41 -1.25
N VAL A 85 -6.02 -4.19 -1.44
CA VAL A 85 -6.26 -3.38 -2.64
C VAL A 85 -5.42 -3.92 -3.80
N PRO A 86 -6.03 -4.32 -4.94
CA PRO A 86 -5.27 -4.79 -6.08
C PRO A 86 -4.36 -3.69 -6.63
N SER A 87 -3.12 -4.03 -7.00
CA SER A 87 -2.15 -3.06 -7.52
C SER A 87 -2.62 -2.29 -8.78
N ALA A 88 -3.64 -2.79 -9.49
CA ALA A 88 -4.30 -2.09 -10.59
C ALA A 88 -4.90 -0.74 -10.15
N TYR A 89 -5.30 -0.61 -8.88
CA TYR A 89 -5.87 0.59 -8.28
C TYR A 89 -4.83 1.49 -7.59
N ALA A 90 -3.52 1.23 -7.79
CA ALA A 90 -2.46 2.00 -7.14
C ALA A 90 -2.49 3.48 -7.53
N ARG A 91 -3.00 3.83 -8.72
CA ARG A 91 -3.16 5.23 -9.15
C ARG A 91 -4.33 5.90 -8.44
N GLU A 92 -5.41 5.16 -8.25
CA GLU A 92 -6.67 5.55 -7.63
C GLU A 92 -6.53 5.71 -6.12
N ALA A 93 -5.67 4.90 -5.48
CA ALA A 93 -5.34 5.00 -4.06
C ALA A 93 -4.58 6.28 -3.68
N LYS A 94 -4.00 6.98 -4.68
CA LYS A 94 -3.36 8.30 -4.51
C LYS A 94 -2.36 8.40 -3.36
N ILE A 95 -1.70 7.31 -2.97
CA ILE A 95 -0.75 7.31 -1.87
C ILE A 95 0.54 8.01 -2.31
N ARG A 96 0.94 9.05 -1.58
CA ARG A 96 2.18 9.79 -1.81
C ARG A 96 3.02 9.91 -0.55
N LYS A 97 4.34 9.86 -0.74
CA LYS A 97 5.32 10.25 0.27
C LYS A 97 5.27 11.77 0.45
N GLN A 98 5.02 12.25 1.65
CA GLN A 98 5.15 13.64 2.04
C GLN A 98 6.64 13.98 2.28
N ALA A 99 7.04 15.22 2.01
CA ALA A 99 8.42 15.65 2.11
C ALA A 99 8.86 15.79 3.59
N LYS A 100 9.36 14.69 4.16
CA LYS A 100 10.22 14.68 5.34
C LYS A 100 11.52 13.95 4.99
N GLU A 101 12.66 14.55 5.34
CA GLU A 101 13.98 14.07 4.94
C GLU A 101 14.43 12.80 5.70
N THR A 102 13.99 12.65 6.96
CA THR A 102 14.46 11.57 7.86
C THR A 102 13.43 10.47 8.11
N GLU A 103 12.15 10.73 7.80
CA GLU A 103 11.03 9.83 8.03
C GLU A 103 10.19 9.68 6.76
N GLY A 104 9.77 8.46 6.46
CA GLY A 104 8.84 8.19 5.38
C GLY A 104 7.41 8.46 5.82
N VAL A 105 6.86 9.63 5.55
CA VAL A 105 5.44 9.90 5.83
C VAL A 105 4.62 9.64 4.56
N TYR A 106 3.63 8.78 4.63
CA TYR A 106 2.76 8.42 3.51
C TYR A 106 1.32 8.83 3.81
N ALA A 107 0.68 9.51 2.86
CA ALA A 107 -0.71 9.97 2.97
C ALA A 107 -1.40 9.94 1.61
N LEU A 108 -2.70 10.19 1.60
CA LEU A 108 -3.44 10.47 0.37
C LEU A 108 -2.98 11.79 -0.25
N ALA A 109 -2.92 11.84 -1.59
CA ALA A 109 -2.50 12.99 -2.39
C ALA A 109 -3.58 14.04 -2.59
#